data_AF-A0A7H4P2W6-F1
#
_entry.id   AF-A0A7H4P2W6-F1
#
_cell.length_a   1.000
_cell.length_b   1.000
_cell.length_c   1.000
_cell.angle_alpha   90.00
_cell.angle_beta   90.00
_cell.angle_gamma   90.00
#
_symmetry.space_group_name_H-M   'P 1'
#
loop_
_entity.id
_entity.type
_entity.pdbx_description
1 polymer ?
#
loop_
_entity_poly.entity_id
_entity_poly.type
_entity_poly.pdbx_seq_one_letter_code
_entity_poly.pdbx_strand_id
1 'polypeptide(L)'
;MLDITHKMARQYADDAFIIGYRFSPEEMEVPGIRFADTMYLLEKLAARGVDYLHFSVGATLRPSIVDTSDPTPLIENTAPCALKPWRKCR
;
A
#
# COMPACT_ATOMS: atom_id res chain seq x y z
N MET A 1 -11.29 11.07 -1.69
CA MET A 1 -12.07 9.81 -1.55
C MET A 1 -11.93 9.24 -0.14
N LEU A 2 -10.71 9.01 0.35
CA LEU A 2 -10.46 8.53 1.72
C LEU A 2 -11.11 9.40 2.81
N ASP A 3 -11.10 10.73 2.68
CA ASP A 3 -11.73 11.63 3.65
C ASP A 3 -13.24 11.40 3.78
N ILE A 4 -13.90 11.13 2.65
CA ILE A 4 -15.33 10.82 2.60
C ILE A 4 -15.56 9.44 3.24
N THR A 5 -14.71 8.45 2.95
CA THR A 5 -14.76 7.13 3.58
C THR A 5 -14.66 7.25 5.10
N HIS A 6 -13.70 8.01 5.61
CA HIS A 6 -13.60 8.27 7.05
C HIS A 6 -14.81 9.00 7.62
N LYS A 7 -15.38 9.97 6.88
CA LYS A 7 -16.60 10.67 7.30
C LYS A 7 -17.78 9.71 7.43
N MET A 8 -17.96 8.83 6.44
CA MET A 8 -19.06 7.86 6.45
C MET A 8 -18.85 6.80 7.53
N ALA A 9 -17.63 6.29 7.71
CA ALA A 9 -17.31 5.34 8.77
C ALA A 9 -17.65 5.91 10.15
N ARG A 10 -17.25 7.17 10.44
CA ARG A 10 -17.60 7.85 11.70
C ARG A 10 -19.11 8.04 11.91
N GLN A 11 -19.88 8.14 10.83
CA GLN A 11 -21.32 8.41 10.91
C GLN A 11 -22.15 7.14 11.09
N TYR A 12 -21.69 6.01 10.54
CA TYR A 12 -22.52 4.82 10.38
C TYR A 12 -21.92 3.52 10.92
N ALA A 13 -20.61 3.47 11.16
CA ALA A 13 -19.92 2.28 11.62
C ALA A 13 -19.53 2.37 13.10
N ASP A 14 -19.23 1.23 13.70
CA ASP A 14 -18.64 1.17 15.04
C ASP A 14 -17.11 1.31 15.01
N ASP A 15 -16.50 1.41 16.19
CA ASP A 15 -15.05 1.60 16.35
C ASP A 15 -14.21 0.39 15.90
N ALA A 16 -14.81 -0.76 15.63
CA ALA A 16 -14.11 -1.93 15.09
C ALA A 16 -14.04 -1.94 13.55
N PHE A 17 -14.68 -0.96 12.88
CA PHE A 17 -14.67 -0.87 11.43
C PHE A 17 -13.29 -0.43 10.89
N ILE A 18 -12.70 -1.25 10.01
CA ILE A 18 -11.39 -1.01 9.40
C ILE A 18 -11.49 -0.52 7.95
N ILE A 19 -10.62 0.40 7.55
CA ILE A 19 -10.52 0.94 6.20
C ILE A 19 -9.19 0.51 5.58
N GLY A 20 -9.25 -0.29 4.52
CA GLY A 20 -8.07 -0.72 3.78
C GLY A 20 -7.93 -0.10 2.41
N TYR A 21 -6.73 -0.21 1.85
CA TYR A 21 -6.46 0.17 0.46
C TYR A 21 -5.76 -0.97 -0.30
N ARG A 22 -6.31 -1.36 -1.46
CA ARG A 22 -5.72 -2.36 -2.35
C ARG A 22 -4.98 -1.69 -3.49
N PHE A 23 -3.75 -2.12 -3.75
CA PHE A 23 -2.89 -1.53 -4.77
C PHE A 23 -2.18 -2.62 -5.59
N SER A 24 -1.87 -2.29 -6.84
CA SER A 24 -0.88 -3.01 -7.66
C SER A 24 0.46 -2.30 -7.48
N PRO A 25 1.58 -3.02 -7.29
CA PRO A 25 2.88 -2.38 -7.04
C PRO A 25 3.43 -1.66 -8.29
N GLU A 26 3.16 -2.23 -9.46
CA GLU A 26 3.83 -1.93 -10.71
C GLU A 26 2.91 -2.26 -11.89
N GLU A 27 3.20 -1.65 -13.04
CA GLU A 27 2.53 -1.84 -14.33
C GLU A 27 3.57 -2.05 -15.44
N MET A 28 3.27 -2.91 -16.42
CA MET A 28 4.20 -3.24 -17.52
C MET A 28 4.26 -2.15 -18.60
N GLU A 29 3.23 -1.32 -18.65
CA GLU A 29 3.01 -0.30 -19.66
C GLU A 29 4.07 0.82 -19.60
N VAL A 30 4.21 1.53 -20.72
CA VAL A 30 5.04 2.72 -20.85
C VAL A 30 4.20 3.84 -21.48
N PRO A 31 3.80 4.87 -20.71
CA PRO A 31 4.06 5.06 -19.27
C PRO A 31 3.21 4.13 -18.39
N GLY A 32 3.75 3.72 -17.25
CA GLY A 32 3.07 2.89 -16.25
C GLY A 32 3.64 3.15 -14.86
N ILE A 33 2.92 2.75 -13.81
CA ILE A 33 3.32 2.96 -12.41
C ILE A 33 4.58 2.14 -12.09
N ARG A 34 5.57 2.78 -11.47
CA ARG A 34 6.78 2.11 -10.96
C ARG A 34 6.65 1.84 -9.46
N PHE A 35 7.44 0.90 -8.95
CA PHE A 35 7.40 0.53 -7.54
C PHE A 35 7.67 1.74 -6.62
N ALA A 36 8.56 2.64 -7.02
CA ALA A 36 8.84 3.88 -6.28
C ALA A 36 7.63 4.82 -6.18
N ASP A 37 6.83 4.94 -7.24
CA ASP A 37 5.61 5.76 -7.26
C ASP A 37 4.57 5.19 -6.30
N THR A 38 4.43 3.85 -6.30
CA THR A 38 3.59 3.15 -5.34
C THR A 38 4.04 3.39 -3.92
N MET A 39 5.33 3.26 -3.62
CA MET A 39 5.85 3.51 -2.26
C MET A 39 5.54 4.92 -1.79
N TYR A 40 5.71 5.93 -2.65
CA TYR A 40 5.31 7.30 -2.34
C TYR A 40 3.81 7.43 -2.02
N LEU A 41 2.94 6.79 -2.81
CA LEU A 41 1.50 6.76 -2.53
C LEU A 41 1.19 6.11 -1.17
N LEU A 42 1.81 4.97 -0.88
CA LEU A 42 1.59 4.23 0.37
C LEU A 42 1.98 5.04 1.60
N GLU A 43 3.09 5.80 1.53
CA GLU A 43 3.48 6.72 2.60
C GLU A 43 2.41 7.79 2.86
N LYS A 44 1.83 8.37 1.80
CA LYS A 44 0.75 9.37 1.95
C LYS A 44 -0.55 8.75 2.46
N LEU A 45 -0.86 7.51 2.08
CA LEU A 45 -2.04 6.80 2.59
C LEU A 45 -1.87 6.43 4.06
N ALA A 46 -0.70 5.96 4.46
CA ALA A 46 -0.39 5.65 5.86
C ALA A 46 -0.56 6.89 6.76
N ALA A 47 -0.03 8.04 6.34
CA ALA A 47 -0.20 9.31 7.04
C ALA A 47 -1.66 9.78 7.12
N ARG A 48 -2.53 9.32 6.22
CA ARG A 48 -3.96 9.65 6.20
C ARG A 48 -4.84 8.67 7.00
N GLY A 49 -4.27 7.58 7.51
CA GLY A 49 -4.94 6.71 8.48
C GLY A 49 -5.76 5.57 7.88
N VAL A 50 -5.29 4.92 6.82
CA VAL A 50 -5.78 3.56 6.48
C VAL A 50 -5.34 2.55 7.56
N ASP A 51 -6.07 1.46 7.74
CA ASP A 51 -5.80 0.45 8.75
C ASP A 51 -4.99 -0.73 8.20
N TYR A 52 -5.13 -1.02 6.90
CA TYR A 52 -4.36 -2.07 6.23
C TYR A 52 -4.14 -1.77 4.75
N LEU A 53 -3.10 -2.40 4.19
CA LEU A 53 -2.80 -2.37 2.77
C LEU A 53 -2.91 -3.79 2.21
N HIS A 54 -3.64 -3.91 1.10
CA HIS A 54 -3.76 -5.17 0.38
C HIS A 54 -2.84 -5.13 -0.84
N PHE A 55 -1.76 -5.91 -0.74
CA PHE A 55 -0.79 -6.07 -1.80
C PHE A 55 -1.32 -7.04 -2.87
N SER A 56 -1.80 -6.51 -4.00
CA SER A 56 -2.38 -7.31 -5.08
C SER A 56 -1.32 -7.93 -5.98
N VAL A 57 -0.71 -9.02 -5.53
CA VAL A 57 0.25 -9.81 -6.31
C VAL A 57 -0.21 -11.25 -6.48
N GLY A 58 0.10 -11.86 -7.63
CA GLY A 58 -0.22 -13.28 -7.88
C GLY A 58 0.62 -14.26 -7.04
N ALA A 59 1.80 -13.83 -6.58
CA ALA A 59 2.66 -14.61 -5.70
C ALA A 59 3.40 -13.67 -4.74
N THR A 60 3.40 -14.00 -3.44
CA THR A 60 3.95 -13.15 -2.36
C THR A 60 5.45 -12.89 -2.52
N LEU A 61 6.21 -13.89 -2.95
CA LEU A 61 7.67 -13.83 -3.08
C LEU A 61 8.12 -13.47 -4.51
N ARG A 62 7.25 -12.87 -5.33
CA ARG A 62 7.64 -12.47 -6.68
C ARG A 62 8.60 -11.25 -6.64
N PRO A 63 9.64 -11.24 -7.48
CA PRO A 63 10.43 -10.03 -7.73
C PRO A 63 9.66 -9.02 -8.59
N SER A 64 10.30 -7.90 -8.92
CA SER A 64 9.71 -6.88 -9.79
C SER A 64 9.33 -7.44 -11.16
N ILE A 65 8.21 -6.97 -11.70
CA ILE A 65 7.80 -7.29 -13.09
C ILE A 65 8.45 -6.34 -14.10
N VAL A 66 9.03 -5.23 -13.64
CA VAL A 66 9.65 -4.19 -14.46
C VAL A 66 11.17 -4.32 -14.42
N ASP A 67 11.75 -4.42 -13.22
CA ASP A 67 13.17 -4.68 -13.01
C ASP A 67 13.42 -6.18 -12.81
N THR A 68 13.66 -6.87 -13.92
CA THR A 68 13.91 -8.32 -13.93
C THR A 68 15.34 -8.68 -13.50
N SER A 69 16.20 -7.70 -13.24
CA SER A 69 17.59 -7.94 -12.82
C SER A 69 17.74 -8.18 -11.32
N ASP A 70 16.80 -7.66 -10.53
CA ASP A 70 16.76 -7.82 -9.07
C ASP A 70 15.90 -9.03 -8.68
N PRO A 71 16.47 -10.10 -8.09
CA PRO A 71 15.71 -11.25 -7.62
C PRO A 71 14.98 -10.98 -6.29
N THR A 72 15.17 -9.82 -5.67
CA THR A 72 14.60 -9.49 -4.36
C THR A 72 13.07 -9.43 -4.44
N PRO A 73 12.35 -10.16 -3.56
CA PRO A 73 10.90 -10.06 -3.49
C PRO A 73 10.45 -8.63 -3.17
N LEU A 74 9.44 -8.13 -3.90
CA LEU A 74 8.93 -6.76 -3.70
C LEU A 74 8.47 -6.52 -2.26
N ILE A 75 7.96 -7.55 -1.57
CA ILE A 75 7.51 -7.45 -0.19
C ILE A 75 8.65 -7.04 0.76
N GLU A 76 9.89 -7.45 0.50
CA GLU A 76 11.05 -7.04 1.29
C GLU A 76 11.36 -5.56 1.08
N ASN A 77 11.14 -5.06 -0.14
CA ASN A 77 11.35 -3.65 -0.48
C ASN A 77 10.22 -2.74 0.05
N THR A 78 9.03 -3.27 0.34
CA THR A 78 7.92 -2.52 0.99
C THR A 78 8.12 -2.29 2.49
N ALA A 79 9.16 -2.90 3.08
CA ALA A 79 9.37 -2.99 4.52
C ALA A 79 9.71 -1.70 5.30
N PRO A 80 10.31 -0.62 4.75
CA PRO A 80 10.78 0.48 5.60
C PRO A 80 9.65 1.26 6.31
N CYS A 81 8.42 1.23 5.79
CA CYS A 81 7.22 1.75 6.47
C CYS A 81 6.31 0.66 7.05
N ALA A 82 6.32 -0.57 6.49
CA ALA A 82 5.48 -1.68 6.99
C ALA A 82 6.02 -2.33 8.28
N LEU A 83 7.34 -2.27 8.53
CA LEU A 83 7.98 -2.88 9.71
C LEU A 83 8.16 -1.95 10.91
N LYS A 84 7.99 -0.63 10.74
CA LYS A 84 7.78 0.23 11.90
C LYS A 84 6.36 -0.05 12.41
N PRO A 85 6.11 -0.02 13.74
CA PRO A 85 4.74 -0.06 14.22
C PRO A 85 3.98 1.03 13.47
N TRP A 86 2.89 0.68 12.76
CA TRP A 86 2.05 1.66 12.05
C TRP A 86 1.66 2.85 12.95
N ARG A 87 1.58 2.61 14.27
CA ARG A 87 1.41 3.62 15.33
C ARG A 87 2.54 4.64 15.48
N LYS A 88 3.74 4.40 14.95
CA LYS A 88 4.88 5.34 14.92
C LYS A 88 4.95 6.19 13.66
N CYS A 89 4.13 5.88 12.65
CA CYS A 89 3.93 6.71 11.45
C CYS A 89 2.61 7.50 11.50
N ARG A 90 1.79 7.29 12.53
CA ARG A 90 0.62 8.12 12.88
C ARG A 90 1.05 9.26 13.80
#